data_AF-A0A6A6S647-F1
#
_entry.id   AF-A0A6A6S647-F1
#
_cell.length_a   1.000
_cell.length_b   1.000
_cell.length_c   1.000
_cell.angle_alpha   90.00
_cell.angle_beta   90.00
_cell.angle_gamma   90.00
#
_symmetry.space_group_name_H-M   'P 1'
#
loop_
_entity.id
_entity.type
_entity.pdbx_description
1 polymer ?
#
loop_
_entity_poly.entity_id
_entity_poly.type
_entity_poly.pdbx_seq_one_letter_code
_entity_poly.pdbx_strand_id
1 'polypeptide(L)'
;LSSALPLLVFGYLGPIIRRKCPEGFILTEWTRQRYGTVAGLFLSICTLITIFLYMVSELSALQQIITALTGLDGLPAVIVECAVTTIYTSIGGFKVSFITDNIQGVMVLGLIILGVISVGVETHIDRTLIAQSGFLDSSLLGWQLIYILPVAILTNDFFLSGFWMRTFAARTDKDLWIGVSLASAGVCIILTLVGVGGLLAAWSGAWRLDDEENGYLAFFLLLEQLPAWVVGVVLVMVVSLSTSAFDSFQSAIISTGSNDLFRNKLNIWVIRAFVVVLIVPVVVVALKSPDILQIFLISDLVSASVVPCLVIGLSDRFYWWRGFDFVVGGLGGVFTIFLFGLVYYEGNADLAGKLILLEGGLYANDWSAFGAFVAAPVGGLLWGFAACGLRLATLYVVARVQGHRFDALDRPIPHPGYAQEVEDREAERVLEHTDEVAKAGKFF
;
A
#
# COMPACT_ATOMS: atom_id res chain seq x y z
N LEU A 1 15.11 1.94 -1.67
CA LEU A 1 14.83 3.36 -1.29
C LEU A 1 13.34 3.69 -1.42
N SER A 2 12.75 3.44 -2.59
CA SER A 2 11.34 3.76 -2.87
C SER A 2 10.34 3.14 -1.89
N SER A 3 10.59 1.96 -1.33
CA SER A 3 9.72 1.35 -0.32
C SER A 3 10.07 1.72 1.13
N ALA A 4 11.32 2.14 1.38
CA ALA A 4 11.80 2.42 2.74
C ALA A 4 11.47 3.84 3.20
N LEU A 5 11.62 4.82 2.30
CA LEU A 5 11.40 6.24 2.63
C LEU A 5 9.93 6.58 2.92
N PRO A 6 8.93 6.03 2.18
CA PRO A 6 7.52 6.28 2.48
C PRO A 6 7.10 5.93 3.90
N LEU A 7 7.71 4.90 4.50
CA LEU A 7 7.43 4.52 5.89
C LEU A 7 7.67 5.68 6.86
N LEU A 8 8.68 6.51 6.62
CA LEU A 8 8.98 7.69 7.46
C LEU A 8 7.84 8.71 7.48
N VAL A 9 7.00 8.74 6.43
CA VAL A 9 5.83 9.63 6.36
C VAL A 9 4.82 9.29 7.45
N PHE A 10 4.69 8.01 7.86
CA PHE A 10 3.82 7.63 8.97
C PHE A 10 4.33 8.17 10.32
N GLY A 11 5.64 8.30 10.50
CA GLY A 11 6.22 8.97 11.66
C GLY A 11 5.81 10.44 11.77
N TYR A 12 5.64 11.11 10.61
CA TYR A 12 5.20 12.50 10.55
C TYR A 12 3.68 12.68 10.60
N LEU A 13 2.92 11.92 9.81
CA LEU A 13 1.47 12.04 9.69
C LEU A 13 0.71 11.35 10.82
N GLY A 14 1.26 10.27 11.38
CA GLY A 14 0.67 9.52 12.48
C GLY A 14 0.30 10.40 13.68
N PRO A 15 1.24 11.20 14.24
CA PRO A 15 0.95 12.13 15.33
C PRO A 15 -0.11 13.18 14.98
N ILE A 16 -0.11 13.70 13.76
CA ILE A 16 -1.09 14.69 13.30
C ILE A 16 -2.50 14.10 13.30
N ILE A 17 -2.66 12.88 12.77
CA ILE A 17 -3.96 12.21 12.71
C ILE A 17 -4.40 11.77 14.11
N ARG A 18 -3.49 11.27 14.95
CA ARG A 18 -3.79 10.87 16.33
C ARG A 18 -4.32 12.02 17.18
N ARG A 19 -3.82 13.23 16.97
CA ARG A 19 -4.35 14.44 17.64
C ARG A 19 -5.73 14.84 17.13
N LYS A 20 -6.05 14.58 15.85
CA LYS A 20 -7.33 14.97 15.23
C LYS A 20 -8.44 13.95 15.38
N CYS A 21 -8.10 12.67 15.49
CA CYS A 21 -9.03 11.56 15.74
C CYS A 21 -8.42 10.61 16.78
N PRO A 22 -8.50 10.94 18.08
CA PRO A 22 -8.03 10.05 19.15
C PRO A 22 -8.84 8.74 19.22
N GLU A 23 -10.10 8.75 18.77
CA GLU A 23 -11.01 7.58 18.70
C GLU A 23 -10.96 6.84 17.35
N GLY A 24 -10.35 7.44 16.32
CA GLY A 24 -10.38 6.93 14.95
C GLY A 24 -9.29 5.90 14.70
N PHE A 25 -9.57 4.63 14.95
CA PHE A 25 -8.60 3.53 14.79
C PHE A 25 -8.19 3.23 13.32
N ILE A 26 -8.80 3.90 12.32
CA ILE A 26 -8.62 3.62 10.88
C ILE A 26 -8.75 4.92 10.05
N LEU A 27 -7.91 5.11 9.01
CA LEU A 27 -7.94 6.26 8.10
C LEU A 27 -9.33 6.52 7.48
N THR A 28 -10.10 5.46 7.23
CA THR A 28 -11.46 5.52 6.69
C THR A 28 -12.44 6.18 7.65
N GLU A 29 -12.29 5.96 8.96
CA GLU A 29 -13.11 6.61 9.98
C GLU A 29 -12.79 8.10 10.09
N TRP A 30 -11.50 8.47 10.07
CA TRP A 30 -11.10 9.88 9.98
C TRP A 30 -11.70 10.54 8.73
N THR A 31 -11.61 9.88 7.58
CA THR A 31 -12.14 10.37 6.30
C THR A 31 -13.65 10.58 6.41
N ARG A 32 -14.36 9.64 7.02
CA ARG A 32 -15.80 9.74 7.24
C ARG A 32 -16.18 10.90 8.15
N GLN A 33 -15.46 11.09 9.26
CA GLN A 33 -15.69 12.20 10.19
C GLN A 33 -15.38 13.55 9.55
N ARG A 34 -14.29 13.64 8.77
CA ARG A 34 -13.82 14.88 8.14
C ARG A 34 -14.61 15.27 6.89
N TYR A 35 -15.00 14.30 6.06
CA TYR A 35 -15.55 14.51 4.73
C TYR A 35 -16.99 14.03 4.56
N GLY A 36 -17.52 13.31 5.55
CA GLY A 36 -18.87 12.75 5.54
C GLY A 36 -18.93 11.30 5.04
N THR A 37 -20.13 10.72 5.11
CA THR A 37 -20.35 9.29 4.85
C THR A 37 -20.03 8.87 3.42
N VAL A 38 -20.35 9.70 2.42
CA VAL A 38 -20.11 9.36 1.00
C VAL A 38 -18.61 9.25 0.70
N ALA A 39 -17.81 10.18 1.21
CA ALA A 39 -16.36 10.17 1.05
C ALA A 39 -15.70 8.99 1.78
N GLY A 40 -16.17 8.66 2.99
CA GLY A 40 -15.73 7.46 3.71
C GLY A 40 -16.03 6.19 2.93
N LEU A 41 -17.24 6.05 2.38
CA LEU A 41 -17.65 4.90 1.57
C LEU A 41 -16.81 4.78 0.29
N PHE A 42 -16.57 5.89 -0.39
CA PHE A 42 -15.72 5.93 -1.58
C PHE A 42 -14.30 5.46 -1.26
N LEU A 43 -13.69 5.97 -0.20
CA LEU A 43 -12.35 5.55 0.22
C LEU A 43 -12.34 4.07 0.56
N SER A 44 -13.32 3.56 1.32
CA SER A 44 -13.39 2.13 1.67
C SER A 44 -13.55 1.22 0.45
N ILE A 45 -14.29 1.64 -0.57
CA ILE A 45 -14.38 0.89 -1.85
C ILE A 45 -13.02 0.86 -2.55
N CYS A 46 -12.32 2.00 -2.64
CA CYS A 46 -10.97 2.04 -3.19
C CYS A 46 -10.02 1.12 -2.40
N THR A 47 -10.06 1.16 -1.07
CA THR A 47 -9.27 0.27 -0.20
C THR A 47 -9.56 -1.21 -0.49
N LEU A 48 -10.83 -1.59 -0.64
CA LEU A 48 -11.21 -2.98 -0.93
C LEU A 48 -10.71 -3.44 -2.30
N ILE A 49 -10.77 -2.58 -3.32
CA ILE A 49 -10.22 -2.87 -4.65
C ILE A 49 -8.71 -3.05 -4.57
N THR A 50 -8.01 -2.16 -3.88
CA THR A 50 -6.56 -2.25 -3.66
C THR A 50 -6.17 -3.57 -2.98
N ILE A 51 -6.81 -3.91 -1.86
CA ILE A 51 -6.50 -5.17 -1.14
C ILE A 51 -6.84 -6.39 -2.02
N PHE A 52 -7.92 -6.35 -2.78
CA PHE A 52 -8.26 -7.42 -3.73
C PHE A 52 -7.17 -7.63 -4.78
N LEU A 53 -6.70 -6.56 -5.42
CA LEU A 53 -5.62 -6.64 -6.42
C LEU A 53 -4.31 -7.14 -5.79
N TYR A 54 -4.00 -6.70 -4.57
CA TYR A 54 -2.83 -7.18 -3.82
C TYR A 54 -2.91 -8.68 -3.53
N MET A 55 -4.07 -9.19 -3.13
CA MET A 55 -4.28 -10.63 -2.94
C MET A 55 -4.09 -11.41 -4.25
N VAL A 56 -4.58 -10.88 -5.37
CA VAL A 56 -4.39 -11.50 -6.70
C VAL A 56 -2.90 -11.57 -7.04
N SER A 57 -2.19 -10.46 -6.87
CA SER A 57 -0.75 -10.37 -7.13
C SER A 57 0.05 -11.34 -6.26
N GLU A 58 -0.26 -11.41 -4.97
CA GLU A 58 0.45 -12.27 -4.01
C GLU A 58 0.31 -13.75 -4.38
N LEU A 59 -0.93 -14.22 -4.63
CA LEU A 59 -1.17 -15.61 -5.01
C LEU A 59 -0.55 -15.97 -6.37
N SER A 60 -0.55 -15.02 -7.32
CA SER A 60 0.09 -15.21 -8.62
C SER A 60 1.62 -15.31 -8.47
N ALA A 61 2.23 -14.45 -7.65
CA ALA A 61 3.66 -14.52 -7.32
C ALA A 61 4.05 -15.86 -6.70
N LEU A 62 3.28 -16.31 -5.70
CA LEU A 62 3.52 -17.59 -5.07
C LEU A 62 3.48 -18.75 -6.07
N GLN A 63 2.47 -18.78 -6.94
CA GLN A 63 2.33 -19.82 -7.96
C GLN A 63 3.57 -19.87 -8.85
N GLN A 64 4.00 -18.72 -9.35
CA GLN A 64 5.11 -18.60 -10.29
C GLN A 64 6.44 -18.95 -9.63
N ILE A 65 6.65 -18.56 -8.37
CA ILE A 65 7.86 -18.94 -7.60
C ILE A 65 7.90 -20.46 -7.38
N ILE A 66 6.79 -21.08 -6.99
CA ILE A 66 6.75 -22.54 -6.78
C ILE A 66 7.00 -23.28 -8.09
N THR A 67 6.37 -22.84 -9.18
CA THR A 67 6.58 -23.44 -10.50
C THR A 67 8.01 -23.27 -11.00
N ALA A 68 8.61 -22.10 -10.82
CA ALA A 68 10.00 -21.86 -11.16
C ALA A 68 10.96 -22.77 -10.35
N LEU A 69 10.81 -22.82 -9.03
CA LEU A 69 11.75 -23.53 -8.15
C LEU A 69 11.57 -25.05 -8.11
N THR A 70 10.40 -25.58 -8.49
CA THR A 70 10.11 -27.03 -8.41
C THR A 70 9.86 -27.68 -9.76
N GLY A 71 9.59 -26.91 -10.81
CA GLY A 71 9.11 -27.42 -12.10
C GLY A 71 7.70 -28.03 -12.07
N LEU A 72 7.00 -27.98 -10.92
CA LEU A 72 5.64 -28.49 -10.76
C LEU A 72 4.60 -27.38 -10.95
N ASP A 73 3.36 -27.76 -11.21
CA ASP A 73 2.25 -26.81 -11.18
C ASP A 73 2.08 -26.24 -9.76
N GLY A 74 2.19 -24.92 -9.61
CA GLY A 74 2.04 -24.21 -8.33
C GLY A 74 0.60 -24.09 -7.85
N LEU A 75 -0.39 -24.37 -8.71
CA LEU A 75 -1.82 -24.24 -8.40
C LEU A 75 -2.28 -25.02 -7.15
N PRO A 76 -1.88 -26.29 -6.93
CA PRO A 76 -2.25 -27.02 -5.71
C PRO A 76 -1.72 -26.34 -4.44
N ALA A 77 -0.51 -25.78 -4.49
CA ALA A 77 0.07 -25.10 -3.35
C ALA A 77 -0.68 -23.81 -3.01
N VAL A 78 -1.06 -23.02 -4.02
CA VAL A 78 -1.91 -21.82 -3.86
C VAL A 78 -3.27 -22.18 -3.22
N ILE A 79 -3.91 -23.26 -3.68
CA ILE A 79 -5.20 -23.69 -3.13
C ILE A 79 -5.06 -24.12 -1.66
N VAL A 80 -4.02 -24.89 -1.34
CA VAL A 80 -3.75 -25.32 0.04
C VAL A 80 -3.46 -24.12 0.93
N GLU A 81 -2.63 -23.18 0.49
CA GLU A 81 -2.36 -21.94 1.21
C GLU A 81 -3.65 -21.16 1.48
N CYS A 82 -4.45 -20.91 0.44
CA CYS A 82 -5.74 -20.22 0.58
C CYS A 82 -6.68 -20.92 1.56
N ALA A 83 -6.76 -22.25 1.51
CA ALA A 83 -7.61 -23.01 2.42
C ALA A 83 -7.11 -22.89 3.88
N VAL A 84 -5.81 -23.10 4.10
CA VAL A 84 -5.20 -23.07 5.45
C VAL A 84 -5.28 -21.67 6.06
N THR A 85 -4.89 -20.65 5.30
CA THR A 85 -4.99 -19.22 5.70
C THR A 85 -6.39 -18.83 6.11
N THR A 86 -7.37 -19.18 5.28
CA THR A 86 -8.77 -18.89 5.54
C THR A 86 -9.26 -19.55 6.83
N ILE A 87 -8.91 -20.82 7.07
CA ILE A 87 -9.33 -21.57 8.26
C ILE A 87 -8.77 -20.91 9.53
N TYR A 88 -7.45 -20.70 9.62
CA TYR A 88 -6.89 -20.17 10.86
C TYR A 88 -7.23 -18.68 11.06
N THR A 89 -7.36 -17.90 10.00
CA THR A 89 -7.74 -16.48 10.08
C THR A 89 -9.19 -16.35 10.54
N SER A 90 -10.07 -17.24 10.08
CA SER A 90 -11.46 -17.31 10.54
C SER A 90 -11.56 -17.67 12.02
N ILE A 91 -10.61 -18.44 12.58
CA ILE A 91 -10.64 -18.84 14.00
C ILE A 91 -9.94 -17.80 14.88
N GLY A 92 -8.76 -17.31 14.46
CA GLY A 92 -7.84 -16.53 15.30
C GLY A 92 -7.99 -15.01 15.23
N GLY A 93 -8.52 -14.47 14.12
CA GLY A 93 -8.57 -13.03 13.88
C GLY A 93 -7.20 -12.33 13.92
N PHE A 94 -7.20 -11.01 14.11
CA PHE A 94 -6.02 -10.14 14.00
C PHE A 94 -4.87 -10.50 14.97
N LYS A 95 -5.16 -11.09 16.14
CA LYS A 95 -4.12 -11.47 17.12
C LYS A 95 -3.25 -12.62 16.63
N VAL A 96 -3.81 -13.56 15.89
CA VAL A 96 -3.03 -14.68 15.33
C VAL A 96 -2.15 -14.20 14.19
N SER A 97 -2.69 -13.36 13.30
CA SER A 97 -1.94 -12.68 12.23
C SER A 97 -0.75 -11.87 12.77
N PHE A 98 -0.93 -11.16 13.90
CA PHE A 98 0.18 -10.42 14.51
C PHE A 98 1.30 -11.31 15.07
N ILE A 99 0.96 -12.51 15.58
CA ILE A 99 1.95 -13.46 16.10
C ILE A 99 2.70 -14.13 14.95
N THR A 100 1.99 -14.53 13.89
CA THR A 100 2.61 -15.09 12.68
C THR A 100 3.58 -14.08 12.07
N ASP A 101 3.18 -12.82 11.91
CA ASP A 101 4.01 -11.72 11.39
C ASP A 101 5.37 -11.61 12.11
N ASN A 102 5.39 -11.73 13.44
CA ASN A 102 6.64 -11.64 14.22
C ASN A 102 7.58 -12.83 13.95
N ILE A 103 7.02 -14.04 13.82
CA ILE A 103 7.81 -15.24 13.50
C ILE A 103 8.35 -15.12 12.07
N GLN A 104 7.53 -14.66 11.14
CA GLN A 104 7.92 -14.45 9.74
C GLN A 104 8.95 -13.34 9.56
N GLY A 105 8.87 -12.26 10.34
CA GLY A 105 9.89 -11.22 10.35
C GLY A 105 11.28 -11.77 10.68
N VAL A 106 11.37 -12.74 11.60
CA VAL A 106 12.62 -13.47 11.89
C VAL A 106 13.01 -14.41 10.74
N MET A 107 12.04 -15.06 10.09
CA MET A 107 12.29 -15.92 8.92
C MET A 107 12.81 -15.14 7.71
N VAL A 108 12.35 -13.91 7.46
CA VAL A 108 12.91 -13.02 6.41
C VAL A 108 14.41 -12.83 6.64
N LEU A 109 14.83 -12.59 7.88
CA LEU A 109 16.25 -12.45 8.20
C LEU A 109 17.02 -13.74 7.89
N GLY A 110 16.42 -14.90 8.18
CA GLY A 110 16.95 -16.22 7.80
C GLY A 110 17.10 -16.40 6.29
N LEU A 111 16.08 -16.03 5.50
CA LEU A 111 16.10 -16.07 4.04
C LEU A 111 17.22 -15.21 3.47
N ILE A 112 17.43 -14.02 4.03
CA ILE A 112 18.48 -13.11 3.59
C ILE A 112 19.87 -13.65 3.94
N ILE A 113 20.06 -14.16 5.15
CA ILE A 113 21.34 -14.76 5.54
C ILE A 113 21.66 -15.94 4.62
N LEU A 114 20.68 -16.83 4.38
CA LEU A 114 20.82 -17.94 3.45
C LEU A 114 21.10 -17.46 2.03
N GLY A 115 20.37 -16.46 1.54
CA GLY A 115 20.58 -15.87 0.22
C GLY A 115 21.98 -15.28 0.07
N VAL A 116 22.44 -14.47 1.03
CA VAL A 116 23.78 -13.86 1.01
C VAL A 116 24.88 -14.92 1.05
N ILE A 117 24.76 -15.93 1.92
CA ILE A 117 25.75 -17.02 2.01
C ILE A 117 25.76 -17.82 0.71
N SER A 118 24.58 -18.19 0.20
CA SER A 118 24.46 -19.03 -0.98
C SER A 118 24.98 -18.34 -2.23
N VAL A 119 24.65 -17.06 -2.39
CA VAL A 119 25.16 -16.22 -3.48
C VAL A 119 26.67 -15.99 -3.34
N GLY A 120 27.17 -15.81 -2.11
CA GLY A 120 28.60 -15.64 -1.86
C GLY A 120 29.45 -16.89 -2.12
N VAL A 121 28.86 -18.09 -2.02
CA VAL A 121 29.58 -19.37 -2.15
C VAL A 121 29.48 -19.94 -3.56
N GLU A 122 28.30 -19.88 -4.19
CA GLU A 122 28.04 -20.63 -5.43
C GLU A 122 28.03 -19.76 -6.69
N THR A 123 27.94 -18.43 -6.57
CA THR A 123 27.76 -17.56 -7.72
C THR A 123 29.09 -17.22 -8.39
N HIS A 124 29.37 -17.87 -9.51
CA HIS A 124 30.44 -17.47 -10.42
C HIS A 124 29.99 -16.31 -11.30
N ILE A 125 30.49 -15.11 -11.01
CA ILE A 125 30.16 -13.90 -11.76
C ILE A 125 30.97 -13.87 -13.06
N ASP A 126 30.29 -13.87 -14.20
CA ASP A 126 30.92 -13.63 -15.49
C ASP A 126 31.04 -12.11 -15.72
N ARG A 127 32.28 -11.62 -15.78
CA ARG A 127 32.55 -10.19 -15.96
C ARG A 127 32.13 -9.67 -17.34
N THR A 128 31.96 -10.55 -18.32
CA THR A 128 31.51 -10.17 -19.67
C THR A 128 30.02 -9.80 -19.69
N LEU A 129 29.20 -10.50 -18.91
CA LEU A 129 27.77 -10.23 -18.73
C LEU A 129 27.52 -8.92 -17.97
N ILE A 130 28.43 -8.51 -17.07
CA ILE A 130 28.35 -7.20 -16.39
C ILE A 130 28.37 -6.06 -17.41
N ALA A 131 29.34 -6.08 -18.34
CA ALA A 131 29.49 -5.05 -19.36
C ALA A 131 28.38 -5.06 -20.41
N GLN A 132 27.75 -6.21 -20.68
CA GLN A 132 26.62 -6.32 -21.61
C GLN A 132 25.28 -5.93 -20.97
N SER A 133 25.12 -6.10 -19.66
CA SER A 133 23.85 -5.84 -18.98
C SER A 133 23.44 -4.38 -18.92
N GLY A 134 24.38 -3.43 -18.96
CA GLY A 134 24.09 -1.99 -18.88
C GLY A 134 23.42 -1.53 -17.58
N PHE A 135 23.24 -2.39 -16.57
CA PHE A 135 22.56 -2.03 -15.31
C PHE A 135 23.32 -1.01 -14.45
N LEU A 136 24.61 -0.83 -14.73
CA LEU A 136 25.46 0.19 -14.10
C LEU A 136 25.39 1.54 -14.82
N ASP A 137 24.82 1.57 -16.03
CA ASP A 137 24.66 2.78 -16.82
C ASP A 137 23.33 3.47 -16.53
N SER A 138 23.26 4.76 -16.84
CA SER A 138 22.03 5.53 -16.64
C SER A 138 20.98 5.11 -17.68
N SER A 139 19.84 4.60 -17.20
CA SER A 139 18.70 4.26 -18.04
C SER A 139 17.56 5.28 -17.88
N LEU A 140 16.82 5.50 -18.96
CA LEU A 140 15.61 6.34 -18.93
C LEU A 140 14.60 5.77 -17.94
N LEU A 141 14.39 4.46 -17.99
CA LEU A 141 13.53 3.72 -17.08
C LEU A 141 13.95 3.93 -15.61
N GLY A 142 15.25 3.85 -15.30
CA GLY A 142 15.74 4.07 -13.93
C GLY A 142 15.35 5.44 -13.37
N TRP A 143 15.42 6.49 -14.18
CA TRP A 143 14.97 7.83 -13.78
C TRP A 143 13.45 7.93 -13.59
N GLN A 144 12.67 7.27 -14.45
CA GLN A 144 11.22 7.22 -14.30
C GLN A 144 10.82 6.47 -13.00
N LEU A 145 11.48 5.35 -12.71
CA LEU A 145 11.23 4.54 -11.51
C LEU A 145 11.56 5.24 -10.19
N ILE A 146 12.55 6.16 -10.20
CA ILE A 146 12.86 7.00 -9.04
C ILE A 146 11.64 7.87 -8.65
N TYR A 147 10.76 8.23 -9.58
CA TYR A 147 9.53 8.96 -9.29
C TYR A 147 8.33 8.02 -9.11
N ILE A 148 8.12 7.08 -10.04
CA ILE A 148 6.94 6.20 -10.07
C ILE A 148 6.84 5.40 -8.77
N LEU A 149 7.90 4.68 -8.39
CA LEU A 149 7.84 3.74 -7.27
C LEU A 149 7.61 4.42 -5.91
N PRO A 150 8.30 5.54 -5.55
CA PRO A 150 7.99 6.20 -4.28
C PRO A 150 6.57 6.75 -4.21
N VAL A 151 6.05 7.32 -5.30
CA VAL A 151 4.68 7.85 -5.32
C VAL A 151 3.66 6.72 -5.22
N ALA A 152 3.84 5.66 -6.01
CA ALA A 152 3.04 4.45 -6.00
C ALA A 152 2.97 3.84 -4.58
N ILE A 153 4.13 3.51 -4.01
CA ILE A 153 4.20 2.84 -2.71
C ILE A 153 3.69 3.75 -1.60
N LEU A 154 4.10 5.02 -1.57
CA LEU A 154 3.65 5.96 -0.55
C LEU A 154 2.13 6.11 -0.53
N THR A 155 1.53 6.30 -1.70
CA THR A 155 0.08 6.49 -1.79
C THR A 155 -0.65 5.18 -1.48
N ASN A 156 -0.13 4.05 -1.91
CA ASN A 156 -0.72 2.76 -1.58
C ASN A 156 -0.66 2.43 -0.08
N ASP A 157 0.43 2.75 0.61
CA ASP A 157 0.57 2.50 2.04
C ASP A 157 -0.55 3.15 2.88
N PHE A 158 -1.14 4.26 2.41
CA PHE A 158 -2.29 4.89 3.08
C PHE A 158 -3.52 3.98 3.12
N PHE A 159 -3.73 3.12 2.13
CA PHE A 159 -4.86 2.19 2.08
C PHE A 159 -4.68 1.00 3.02
N LEU A 160 -3.44 0.68 3.37
CA LEU A 160 -3.11 -0.46 4.21
C LEU A 160 -3.32 -0.11 5.69
N SER A 161 -4.48 -0.50 6.23
CA SER A 161 -4.88 -0.26 7.63
C SER A 161 -3.88 -0.82 8.65
N GLY A 162 -3.11 -1.85 8.29
CA GLY A 162 -2.05 -2.42 9.13
C GLY A 162 -0.99 -1.42 9.57
N PHE A 163 -0.56 -0.51 8.68
CA PHE A 163 0.43 0.53 9.04
C PHE A 163 -0.16 1.55 10.00
N TRP A 164 -1.41 1.94 9.81
CA TRP A 164 -2.13 2.85 10.69
C TRP A 164 -2.32 2.27 12.09
N MET A 165 -2.78 1.01 12.20
CA MET A 165 -2.98 0.36 13.49
C MET A 165 -1.69 0.30 14.31
N ARG A 166 -0.55 -0.02 13.68
CA ARG A 166 0.77 -0.04 14.34
C ARG A 166 1.22 1.37 14.73
N THR A 167 0.91 2.37 13.91
CA THR A 167 1.19 3.79 14.18
C THR A 167 0.40 4.32 15.38
N PHE A 168 -0.89 4.00 15.48
CA PHE A 168 -1.76 4.42 16.58
C PHE A 168 -1.51 3.65 17.89
N ALA A 169 -1.01 2.41 17.81
CA ALA A 169 -0.62 1.60 18.96
C ALA A 169 0.68 2.09 19.63
N ALA A 170 1.45 3.00 19.00
CA ALA A 170 2.69 3.51 19.57
C ALA A 170 2.45 4.31 20.86
N ARG A 171 3.24 4.02 21.91
CA ARG A 171 3.10 4.67 23.22
C ARG A 171 3.30 6.18 23.14
N THR A 172 4.36 6.63 22.47
CA THR A 172 4.69 8.05 22.30
C THR A 172 5.06 8.39 20.85
N ASP A 173 4.96 9.67 20.49
CA ASP A 173 5.43 10.17 19.18
C ASP A 173 6.93 9.88 18.97
N LYS A 174 7.73 9.91 20.05
CA LYS A 174 9.16 9.60 20.01
C LYS A 174 9.39 8.11 19.71
N ASP A 175 8.65 7.22 20.37
CA ASP A 175 8.76 5.78 20.13
C ASP A 175 8.33 5.41 18.71
N LEU A 176 7.31 6.10 18.18
CA LEU A 176 6.88 5.95 16.79
C LEU A 176 7.99 6.33 15.81
N TRP A 177 8.63 7.49 15.99
CA TRP A 177 9.75 7.92 15.13
C TRP A 177 10.91 6.94 15.15
N ILE A 178 11.26 6.42 16.34
CA ILE A 178 12.33 5.42 16.48
C ILE A 178 11.94 4.13 15.77
N GLY A 179 10.73 3.62 16.02
CA GLY A 179 10.23 2.38 15.41
C GLY A 179 10.17 2.45 13.89
N VAL A 180 9.61 3.54 13.35
CA VAL A 180 9.51 3.78 11.91
C VAL A 180 10.89 3.96 11.27
N SER A 181 11.83 4.64 11.92
CA SER A 181 13.19 4.81 11.39
C SER A 181 13.95 3.49 11.35
N LEU A 182 13.82 2.67 12.40
CA LEU A 182 14.43 1.34 12.45
C LEU A 182 13.81 0.40 11.40
N ALA A 183 12.49 0.43 11.23
CA ALA A 183 11.79 -0.33 10.19
C ALA A 183 12.24 0.11 8.79
N SER A 184 12.31 1.42 8.53
CA SER A 184 12.79 1.98 7.27
C SER A 184 14.23 1.54 6.95
N ALA A 185 15.12 1.58 7.94
CA ALA A 185 16.49 1.10 7.77
C ALA A 185 16.54 -0.41 7.48
N GLY A 186 15.78 -1.22 8.23
CA GLY A 186 15.66 -2.66 8.00
C GLY A 186 15.17 -2.99 6.60
N VAL A 187 14.03 -2.42 6.19
CA VAL A 187 13.46 -2.60 4.84
C VAL A 187 14.45 -2.16 3.76
N CYS A 188 15.16 -1.05 3.97
CA CYS A 188 16.18 -0.59 3.03
C CYS A 188 17.30 -1.62 2.83
N ILE A 189 17.85 -2.16 3.92
CA ILE A 189 18.91 -3.17 3.88
C ILE A 189 18.40 -4.43 3.18
N ILE A 190 17.24 -4.94 3.60
CA ILE A 190 16.62 -6.16 3.08
C ILE A 190 16.40 -6.06 1.56
N LEU A 191 15.71 -5.00 1.10
CA LEU A 191 15.40 -4.82 -0.31
C LEU A 191 16.63 -4.54 -1.15
N THR A 192 17.66 -3.90 -0.58
CA THR A 192 18.95 -3.72 -1.28
C THR A 192 19.63 -5.07 -1.50
N LEU A 193 19.62 -5.95 -0.50
CA LEU A 193 20.22 -7.28 -0.62
C LEU A 193 19.46 -8.14 -1.66
N VAL A 194 18.13 -8.15 -1.62
CA VAL A 194 17.31 -8.87 -2.61
C VAL A 194 17.50 -8.29 -4.01
N GLY A 195 17.52 -6.96 -4.15
CA GLY A 195 17.73 -6.29 -5.44
C GLY A 195 19.11 -6.57 -6.04
N VAL A 196 20.17 -6.55 -5.22
CA VAL A 196 21.51 -6.96 -5.66
C VAL A 196 21.55 -8.45 -6.03
N GLY A 197 20.80 -9.29 -5.31
CA GLY A 197 20.61 -10.70 -5.70
C GLY A 197 20.03 -10.86 -7.11
N GLY A 198 19.07 -10.03 -7.49
CA GLY A 198 18.55 -9.99 -8.87
C GLY A 198 19.59 -9.59 -9.91
N LEU A 199 20.45 -8.59 -9.61
CA LEU A 199 21.56 -8.21 -10.49
C LEU A 199 22.57 -9.35 -10.65
N LEU A 200 22.88 -10.04 -9.56
CA LEU A 200 23.79 -11.20 -9.56
C LEU A 200 23.20 -12.38 -10.34
N ALA A 201 21.87 -12.56 -10.33
CA ALA A 201 21.18 -13.55 -11.15
C ALA A 201 21.38 -13.30 -12.66
N ALA A 202 21.31 -12.03 -13.07
CA ALA A 202 21.58 -11.64 -14.45
C ALA A 202 23.07 -11.82 -14.82
N TRP A 203 24.00 -11.44 -13.92
CA TRP A 203 25.44 -11.51 -14.19
C TRP A 203 26.05 -12.92 -14.07
N SER A 204 25.34 -13.84 -13.43
CA SER A 204 25.68 -15.27 -13.41
C SER A 204 25.10 -16.04 -14.61
N GLY A 205 24.26 -15.40 -15.42
CA GLY A 205 23.54 -16.04 -16.52
C GLY A 205 22.41 -16.97 -16.05
N ALA A 206 22.07 -16.97 -14.75
CA ALA A 206 20.92 -17.70 -14.20
C ALA A 206 19.61 -17.19 -14.78
N TRP A 207 19.53 -15.89 -15.04
CA TRP A 207 18.44 -15.26 -15.75
C TRP A 207 18.92 -14.74 -17.11
N ARG A 208 18.15 -15.02 -18.17
CA ARG A 208 18.47 -14.60 -19.53
C ARG A 208 18.08 -13.13 -19.70
N LEU A 209 19.02 -12.30 -20.18
CA LEU A 209 18.78 -10.86 -20.39
C LEU A 209 17.67 -10.58 -21.41
N ASP A 210 17.32 -11.54 -22.26
CA ASP A 210 16.28 -11.41 -23.28
C ASP A 210 14.84 -11.58 -22.74
N ASP A 211 14.67 -12.01 -21.48
CA ASP A 211 13.37 -12.31 -20.86
C ASP A 211 13.01 -11.26 -19.79
N GLU A 212 12.92 -9.99 -20.23
CA GLU A 212 12.61 -8.82 -19.39
C GLU A 212 11.28 -8.97 -18.64
N GLU A 213 10.29 -9.66 -19.21
CA GLU A 213 8.96 -9.86 -18.62
C GLU A 213 9.03 -10.68 -17.32
N ASN A 214 9.96 -11.63 -17.20
CA ASN A 214 10.11 -12.48 -16.00
C ASN A 214 11.16 -11.98 -14.99
N GLY A 215 11.58 -10.71 -15.09
CA GLY A 215 12.62 -10.13 -14.23
C GLY A 215 12.31 -10.21 -12.72
N TYR A 216 11.04 -10.28 -12.31
CA TYR A 216 10.64 -10.43 -10.91
C TYR A 216 11.02 -11.81 -10.31
N LEU A 217 11.27 -12.85 -11.14
CA LEU A 217 11.73 -14.17 -10.70
C LEU A 217 13.25 -14.29 -10.59
N ALA A 218 14.02 -13.30 -11.04
CA ALA A 218 15.47 -13.40 -11.19
C ALA A 218 16.19 -13.88 -9.92
N PHE A 219 15.81 -13.35 -8.75
CA PHE A 219 16.37 -13.79 -7.47
C PHE A 219 16.07 -15.26 -7.16
N PHE A 220 14.86 -15.73 -7.44
CA PHE A 220 14.46 -17.11 -7.20
C PHE A 220 15.15 -18.08 -8.17
N LEU A 221 15.30 -17.70 -9.44
CA LEU A 221 16.05 -18.48 -10.42
C LEU A 221 17.52 -18.65 -10.03
N LEU A 222 18.13 -17.64 -9.41
CA LEU A 222 19.47 -17.77 -8.84
C LEU A 222 19.50 -18.77 -7.68
N LEU A 223 18.47 -18.78 -6.83
CA LEU A 223 18.36 -19.72 -5.72
C LEU A 223 18.12 -21.16 -6.18
N GLU A 224 17.51 -21.37 -7.36
CA GLU A 224 17.28 -22.71 -7.94
C GLU A 224 18.59 -23.46 -8.20
N GLN A 225 19.69 -22.75 -8.47
CA GLN A 225 21.01 -23.36 -8.71
C GLN A 225 21.64 -23.97 -7.46
N LEU A 226 21.06 -23.73 -6.29
CA LEU A 226 21.58 -24.19 -5.02
C LEU A 226 21.18 -25.64 -4.71
N PRO A 227 21.85 -26.30 -3.75
CA PRO A 227 21.47 -27.64 -3.34
C PRO A 227 19.98 -27.72 -2.95
N ALA A 228 19.33 -28.84 -3.31
CA ALA A 228 17.88 -29.02 -3.13
C ALA A 228 17.38 -28.78 -1.70
N TRP A 229 18.21 -29.01 -0.67
CA TRP A 229 17.85 -28.72 0.72
C TRP A 229 17.72 -27.22 0.99
N VAL A 230 18.51 -26.37 0.34
CA VAL A 230 18.43 -24.90 0.44
C VAL A 230 17.16 -24.41 -0.25
N VAL A 231 16.89 -24.91 -1.47
CA VAL A 231 15.67 -24.60 -2.22
C VAL A 231 14.43 -25.01 -1.41
N GLY A 232 14.45 -26.17 -0.76
CA GLY A 232 13.37 -26.61 0.13
C GLY A 232 13.12 -25.65 1.30
N VAL A 233 14.18 -25.14 1.94
CA VAL A 233 14.06 -24.14 3.02
C VAL A 233 13.52 -22.81 2.49
N VAL A 234 14.00 -22.35 1.32
CA VAL A 234 13.50 -21.14 0.65
C VAL A 234 12.01 -21.26 0.34
N LEU A 235 11.56 -22.39 -0.23
CA LEU A 235 10.15 -22.63 -0.53
C LEU A 235 9.27 -22.55 0.71
N VAL A 236 9.67 -23.19 1.82
CA VAL A 236 8.94 -23.11 3.09
C VAL A 236 8.85 -21.66 3.57
N MET A 237 9.93 -20.89 3.45
CA MET A 237 9.93 -19.47 3.82
C MET A 237 9.03 -18.63 2.92
N VAL A 238 9.08 -18.81 1.60
CA VAL A 238 8.23 -18.07 0.64
C VAL A 238 6.76 -18.34 0.90
N VAL A 239 6.36 -19.61 1.02
CA VAL A 239 4.98 -20.00 1.35
C VAL A 239 4.57 -19.40 2.68
N SER A 240 5.45 -19.44 3.69
CA SER A 240 5.15 -18.84 4.99
C SER A 240 4.97 -17.32 4.91
N LEU A 241 5.77 -16.61 4.13
CA LEU A 241 5.64 -15.15 3.95
C LEU A 241 4.35 -14.79 3.22
N SER A 242 4.05 -15.48 2.12
CA SER A 242 2.80 -15.31 1.36
C SER A 242 1.58 -15.55 2.24
N THR A 243 1.61 -16.61 3.05
CA THR A 243 0.56 -16.97 4.00
C THR A 243 0.23 -15.82 4.97
N SER A 244 1.21 -15.05 5.46
CA SER A 244 0.95 -13.90 6.33
C SER A 244 0.51 -12.64 5.60
N ALA A 245 1.12 -12.34 4.45
CA ALA A 245 0.64 -11.25 3.62
C ALA A 245 -0.86 -11.45 3.32
N PHE A 246 -1.22 -12.68 2.94
CA PHE A 246 -2.59 -13.07 2.63
C PHE A 246 -3.53 -13.01 3.85
N ASP A 247 -3.11 -13.46 5.03
CA ASP A 247 -3.95 -13.36 6.25
C ASP A 247 -4.21 -11.91 6.68
N SER A 248 -3.22 -11.04 6.48
CA SER A 248 -3.31 -9.62 6.76
C SER A 248 -4.29 -8.96 5.80
N PHE A 249 -4.24 -9.31 4.51
CA PHE A 249 -5.21 -8.83 3.52
C PHE A 249 -6.63 -9.31 3.80
N GLN A 250 -6.83 -10.58 4.14
CA GLN A 250 -8.14 -11.11 4.53
C GLN A 250 -8.70 -10.37 5.75
N SER A 251 -7.88 -10.20 6.79
CA SER A 251 -8.27 -9.50 8.01
C SER A 251 -8.60 -8.03 7.73
N ALA A 252 -7.87 -7.38 6.82
CA ALA A 252 -8.14 -6.01 6.39
C ALA A 252 -9.48 -5.91 5.65
N ILE A 253 -9.79 -6.82 4.72
CA ILE A 253 -11.10 -6.86 4.04
C ILE A 253 -12.23 -7.07 5.04
N ILE A 254 -12.08 -7.99 6.00
CA ILE A 254 -13.10 -8.24 7.05
C ILE A 254 -13.32 -6.97 7.86
N SER A 255 -12.25 -6.29 8.27
CA SER A 255 -12.33 -5.08 9.09
C SER A 255 -12.98 -3.92 8.32
N THR A 256 -12.50 -3.60 7.12
CA THR A 256 -13.02 -2.53 6.25
C THR A 256 -14.46 -2.83 5.83
N GLY A 257 -14.78 -4.06 5.44
CA GLY A 257 -16.14 -4.47 5.09
C GLY A 257 -17.11 -4.37 6.28
N SER A 258 -16.72 -4.89 7.44
CA SER A 258 -17.57 -4.89 8.64
C SER A 258 -17.82 -3.47 9.17
N ASN A 259 -16.74 -2.71 9.35
CA ASN A 259 -16.79 -1.44 10.07
C ASN A 259 -17.28 -0.31 9.15
N ASP A 260 -16.76 -0.24 7.92
CA ASP A 260 -16.98 0.93 7.08
C ASP A 260 -18.23 0.79 6.21
N LEU A 261 -18.45 -0.39 5.60
CA LEU A 261 -19.55 -0.64 4.68
C LEU A 261 -20.85 -0.98 5.42
N PHE A 262 -20.77 -1.88 6.41
CA PHE A 262 -21.95 -2.42 7.09
C PHE A 262 -22.14 -1.94 8.54
N ARG A 263 -21.28 -1.04 9.05
CA ARG A 263 -21.37 -0.42 10.40
C ARG A 263 -21.61 -1.42 11.52
N ASN A 264 -20.98 -2.60 11.44
CA ASN A 264 -21.12 -3.69 12.40
C ASN A 264 -22.59 -4.16 12.62
N LYS A 265 -23.51 -3.87 11.68
CA LYS A 265 -24.91 -4.33 11.72
C LYS A 265 -25.09 -5.75 11.19
N LEU A 266 -24.10 -6.27 10.48
CA LEU A 266 -24.06 -7.66 10.02
C LEU A 266 -23.26 -8.51 10.99
N ASN A 267 -23.72 -9.74 11.20
CA ASN A 267 -23.00 -10.73 11.98
C ASN A 267 -21.60 -10.97 11.36
N ILE A 268 -20.54 -10.94 12.17
CA ILE A 268 -19.15 -11.12 11.73
C ILE A 268 -18.94 -12.40 10.92
N TRP A 269 -19.74 -13.44 11.20
CA TRP A 269 -19.73 -14.71 10.46
C TRP A 269 -20.20 -14.57 9.00
N VAL A 270 -21.14 -13.66 8.73
CA VAL A 270 -21.61 -13.38 7.35
C VAL A 270 -20.52 -12.66 6.55
N ILE A 271 -19.82 -11.73 7.19
CA ILE A 271 -18.69 -11.02 6.57
C ILE A 271 -17.54 -11.98 6.28
N ARG A 272 -17.22 -12.89 7.22
CA ARG A 272 -16.23 -13.96 6.99
C ARG A 272 -16.62 -14.86 5.82
N ALA A 273 -17.89 -15.28 5.73
CA ALA A 273 -18.38 -16.06 4.60
C ALA A 273 -18.25 -15.30 3.27
N PHE A 274 -18.51 -13.99 3.25
CA PHE A 274 -18.30 -13.15 2.06
C PHE A 274 -16.82 -13.12 1.63
N VAL A 275 -15.89 -13.06 2.59
CA VAL A 275 -14.45 -13.12 2.29
C VAL A 275 -14.07 -14.47 1.69
N VAL A 276 -14.59 -15.59 2.20
CA VAL A 276 -14.36 -16.91 1.57
C VAL A 276 -14.85 -16.94 0.12
N VAL A 277 -16.04 -16.37 -0.14
CA VAL A 277 -16.57 -16.27 -1.50
C VAL A 277 -15.70 -15.37 -2.37
N LEU A 278 -15.14 -14.29 -1.82
CA LEU A 278 -14.26 -13.35 -2.52
C LEU A 278 -12.88 -13.94 -2.83
N ILE A 279 -12.40 -14.94 -2.10
CA ILE A 279 -11.14 -15.65 -2.42
C ILE A 279 -11.26 -16.43 -3.73
N VAL A 280 -12.44 -16.95 -4.08
CA VAL A 280 -12.65 -17.70 -5.34
C VAL A 280 -12.30 -16.86 -6.58
N PRO A 281 -12.86 -15.65 -6.79
CA PRO A 281 -12.46 -14.81 -7.91
C PRO A 281 -11.00 -14.33 -7.80
N VAL A 282 -10.46 -14.11 -6.60
CA VAL A 282 -9.03 -13.78 -6.44
C VAL A 282 -8.16 -14.89 -7.04
N VAL A 283 -8.39 -16.15 -6.68
CA VAL A 283 -7.66 -17.29 -7.23
C VAL A 283 -7.84 -17.38 -8.74
N VAL A 284 -9.07 -17.25 -9.25
CA VAL A 284 -9.34 -17.33 -10.69
C VAL A 284 -8.61 -16.24 -11.48
N VAL A 285 -8.54 -15.02 -10.96
CA VAL A 285 -7.81 -13.93 -11.60
C VAL A 285 -6.30 -14.16 -11.49
N ALA A 286 -5.80 -14.57 -10.32
CA ALA A 286 -4.38 -14.86 -10.11
C ALA A 286 -3.83 -15.89 -11.10
N LEU A 287 -4.63 -16.92 -11.41
CA LEU A 287 -4.30 -17.97 -12.39
C LEU A 287 -4.26 -17.48 -13.84
N LYS A 288 -4.92 -16.36 -14.16
CA LYS A 288 -5.01 -15.81 -15.52
C LYS A 288 -4.04 -14.67 -15.79
N SER A 289 -3.46 -14.11 -14.74
CA SER A 289 -2.61 -12.93 -14.86
C SER A 289 -1.15 -13.33 -15.04
N PRO A 290 -0.54 -13.01 -16.20
CA PRO A 290 0.88 -13.29 -16.42
C PRO A 290 1.79 -12.29 -15.71
N ASP A 291 1.37 -11.03 -15.56
CA ASP A 291 2.21 -9.97 -14.99
C ASP A 291 1.69 -9.49 -13.62
N ILE A 292 2.43 -9.86 -12.57
CA ILE A 292 2.16 -9.49 -11.17
C ILE A 292 2.41 -8.00 -10.93
N LEU A 293 3.48 -7.46 -11.54
CA LEU A 293 3.87 -6.06 -11.36
C LEU A 293 2.81 -5.15 -11.96
N GLN A 294 2.26 -5.50 -13.11
CA GLN A 294 1.18 -4.74 -13.72
C GLN A 294 -0.04 -4.63 -12.79
N ILE A 295 -0.46 -5.72 -12.14
CA ILE A 295 -1.60 -5.71 -11.22
C ILE A 295 -1.34 -4.76 -10.03
N PHE A 296 -0.13 -4.80 -9.46
CA PHE A 296 0.27 -3.87 -8.40
C PHE A 296 0.22 -2.42 -8.88
N LEU A 297 0.76 -2.13 -10.06
CA LEU A 297 0.80 -0.78 -10.60
C LEU A 297 -0.59 -0.23 -10.90
N ILE A 298 -1.54 -1.06 -11.35
CA ILE A 298 -2.95 -0.65 -11.52
C ILE A 298 -3.52 -0.17 -10.18
N SER A 299 -3.31 -0.95 -9.10
CA SER A 299 -3.73 -0.57 -7.76
C SER A 299 -3.06 0.73 -7.29
N ASP A 300 -1.76 0.84 -7.53
CA ASP A 300 -0.96 2.01 -7.15
C ASP A 300 -1.36 3.27 -7.92
N LEU A 301 -1.84 3.12 -9.14
CA LEU A 301 -2.30 4.23 -9.95
C LEU A 301 -3.65 4.79 -9.45
N VAL A 302 -4.54 3.89 -9.00
CA VAL A 302 -5.78 4.27 -8.30
C VAL A 302 -5.44 4.97 -6.99
N SER A 303 -4.49 4.44 -6.22
CA SER A 303 -4.11 5.04 -4.94
C SER A 303 -3.46 6.42 -5.11
N ALA A 304 -2.58 6.58 -6.10
CA ALA A 304 -1.95 7.85 -6.46
C ALA A 304 -2.95 8.92 -6.91
N SER A 305 -4.09 8.51 -7.47
CA SER A 305 -5.17 9.43 -7.86
C SER A 305 -5.96 9.96 -6.66
N VAL A 306 -6.20 9.12 -5.65
CA VAL A 306 -7.11 9.41 -4.54
C VAL A 306 -6.40 10.08 -3.35
N VAL A 307 -5.20 9.63 -2.99
CA VAL A 307 -4.52 10.02 -1.74
C VAL A 307 -4.09 11.49 -1.70
N PRO A 308 -3.58 12.13 -2.77
CA PRO A 308 -3.25 13.55 -2.73
C PRO A 308 -4.47 14.43 -2.36
N CYS A 309 -5.64 14.10 -2.90
CA CYS A 309 -6.90 14.79 -2.58
C CYS A 309 -7.34 14.55 -1.13
N LEU A 310 -7.04 13.37 -0.59
CA LEU A 310 -7.32 13.02 0.80
C LEU A 310 -6.47 13.84 1.77
N VAL A 311 -5.15 13.93 1.49
CA VAL A 311 -4.15 14.59 2.35
C VAL A 311 -4.39 16.09 2.48
N ILE A 312 -4.99 16.76 1.49
CA ILE A 312 -5.30 18.20 1.58
C ILE A 312 -6.14 18.53 2.81
N GLY A 313 -7.17 17.74 3.12
CA GLY A 313 -8.01 18.00 4.30
C GLY A 313 -7.41 17.56 5.63
N LEU A 314 -6.20 16.97 5.65
CA LEU A 314 -5.40 16.84 6.87
C LEU A 314 -4.89 18.19 7.37
N SER A 315 -4.77 19.21 6.52
CA SER A 315 -4.32 20.54 6.93
C SER A 315 -5.48 21.43 7.38
N ASP A 316 -5.36 22.03 8.57
CA ASP A 316 -6.40 22.91 9.15
C ASP A 316 -6.62 24.20 8.35
N ARG A 317 -5.69 24.52 7.45
CA ARG A 317 -5.80 25.68 6.54
C ARG A 317 -6.85 25.47 5.46
N PHE A 318 -7.16 24.23 5.08
CA PHE A 318 -8.11 23.89 4.03
C PHE A 318 -9.49 23.51 4.60
N TYR A 319 -10.03 24.32 5.50
CA TYR A 319 -11.35 24.12 6.11
C TYR A 319 -12.49 24.14 5.07
N TRP A 320 -12.29 24.81 3.93
CA TRP A 320 -13.25 24.85 2.83
C TRP A 320 -13.33 23.55 2.04
N TRP A 321 -12.38 22.61 2.19
CA TRP A 321 -12.34 21.35 1.43
C TRP A 321 -13.39 20.36 1.97
N ARG A 322 -14.32 19.92 1.12
CA ARG A 322 -15.46 19.04 1.46
C ARG A 322 -15.32 17.68 0.79
N GLY A 323 -16.09 16.70 1.26
CA GLY A 323 -16.04 15.33 0.73
C GLY A 323 -16.41 15.19 -0.73
N PHE A 324 -17.27 16.09 -1.25
CA PHE A 324 -17.56 16.15 -2.68
C PHE A 324 -16.31 16.46 -3.51
N ASP A 325 -15.52 17.46 -3.08
CA ASP A 325 -14.30 17.88 -3.77
C ASP A 325 -13.25 16.75 -3.78
N PHE A 326 -13.18 15.99 -2.68
CA PHE A 326 -12.33 14.79 -2.56
C PHE A 326 -12.76 13.67 -3.53
N VAL A 327 -14.05 13.32 -3.59
CA VAL A 327 -14.54 12.23 -4.46
C VAL A 327 -14.37 12.60 -5.94
N VAL A 328 -14.71 13.85 -6.30
CA VAL A 328 -14.51 14.34 -7.68
C VAL A 328 -13.03 14.43 -8.04
N GLY A 329 -12.17 14.81 -7.09
CA GLY A 329 -10.72 14.76 -7.28
C GLY A 329 -10.21 13.34 -7.52
N GLY A 330 -10.60 12.36 -6.70
CA GLY A 330 -10.18 10.97 -6.87
C GLY A 330 -10.60 10.37 -8.22
N LEU A 331 -11.87 10.54 -8.61
CA LEU A 331 -12.38 10.10 -9.92
C LEU A 331 -11.76 10.89 -11.08
N GLY A 332 -11.55 12.19 -10.89
CA GLY A 332 -10.91 13.07 -11.85
C GLY A 332 -9.44 12.72 -12.10
N GLY A 333 -8.72 12.20 -11.09
CA GLY A 333 -7.37 11.68 -11.24
C GLY A 333 -7.32 10.51 -12.22
N VAL A 334 -8.17 9.49 -12.01
CA VAL A 334 -8.30 8.35 -12.93
C VAL A 334 -8.71 8.81 -14.33
N PHE A 335 -9.65 9.76 -14.42
CA PHE A 335 -10.05 10.31 -15.71
C PHE A 335 -8.94 11.10 -16.41
N THR A 336 -8.07 11.78 -15.67
CA THR A 336 -6.95 12.53 -16.25
C THR A 336 -5.91 11.61 -16.87
N ILE A 337 -5.76 10.39 -16.37
CA ILE A 337 -4.91 9.36 -16.99
C ILE A 337 -5.44 8.99 -18.36
N PHE A 338 -6.76 8.82 -18.49
CA PHE A 338 -7.40 8.60 -19.78
C PHE A 338 -7.22 9.78 -20.72
N LEU A 339 -7.38 11.02 -20.24
CA LEU A 339 -7.13 12.23 -21.04
C LEU A 339 -5.66 12.34 -21.48
N PHE A 340 -4.72 12.02 -20.60
CA PHE A 340 -3.30 11.96 -20.94
C PHE A 340 -3.02 10.90 -22.00
N GLY A 341 -3.57 9.70 -21.84
CA GLY A 341 -3.48 8.63 -22.84
C GLY A 341 -4.06 9.03 -24.19
N LEU A 342 -5.19 9.74 -24.22
CA LEU A 342 -5.78 10.26 -25.45
C LEU A 342 -4.85 11.25 -26.16
N VAL A 343 -4.19 12.15 -25.42
CA VAL A 343 -3.23 13.10 -26.02
C VAL A 343 -1.96 12.38 -26.48
N TYR A 344 -1.47 11.44 -25.67
CA TYR A 344 -0.23 10.70 -25.95
C TYR A 344 -0.36 9.78 -27.17
N TYR A 345 -1.51 9.13 -27.35
CA TYR A 345 -1.80 8.22 -28.47
C TYR A 345 -2.58 8.89 -29.61
N GLU A 346 -2.41 10.20 -29.81
CA GLU A 346 -2.98 10.96 -30.94
C GLU A 346 -4.51 10.80 -31.12
N GLY A 347 -5.25 10.65 -30.03
CA GLY A 347 -6.71 10.53 -30.01
C GLY A 347 -7.26 9.10 -30.00
N ASN A 348 -6.41 8.07 -29.88
CA ASN A 348 -6.87 6.69 -29.81
C ASN A 348 -7.43 6.32 -28.42
N ALA A 349 -8.76 6.19 -28.33
CA ALA A 349 -9.45 5.89 -27.08
C ALA A 349 -9.20 4.48 -26.54
N ASP A 350 -8.96 3.49 -27.42
CA ASP A 350 -8.68 2.11 -26.98
C ASP A 350 -7.32 2.03 -26.30
N LEU A 351 -6.28 2.65 -26.88
CA LEU A 351 -4.94 2.71 -26.28
C LEU A 351 -4.94 3.54 -24.99
N ALA A 352 -5.71 4.62 -24.94
CA ALA A 352 -5.89 5.42 -23.72
C ALA A 352 -6.56 4.63 -22.59
N GLY A 353 -7.56 3.80 -22.90
CA GLY A 353 -8.18 2.90 -21.93
C GLY A 353 -7.21 1.84 -21.41
N LYS A 354 -6.41 1.26 -22.30
CA LYS A 354 -5.36 0.30 -21.95
C LYS A 354 -4.25 0.89 -21.07
N LEU A 355 -3.99 2.19 -21.19
CA LEU A 355 -3.02 2.89 -20.35
C LEU A 355 -3.46 2.94 -18.87
N ILE A 356 -4.77 3.02 -18.59
CA ILE A 356 -5.29 2.95 -17.21
C ILE A 356 -4.93 1.62 -16.57
N LEU A 357 -4.92 0.56 -17.38
CA LEU A 357 -4.52 -0.79 -16.96
C LEU A 357 -3.02 -1.04 -17.08
N LEU A 358 -2.23 -0.06 -17.53
CA LEU A 358 -0.80 -0.23 -17.82
C LEU A 358 -0.51 -1.51 -18.63
N GLU A 359 -1.34 -1.83 -19.64
CA GLU A 359 -1.14 -3.03 -20.49
C GLU A 359 0.19 -3.04 -21.25
N GLY A 360 0.83 -1.88 -21.43
CA GLY A 360 2.18 -1.79 -21.98
C GLY A 360 3.29 -2.20 -21.01
N GLY A 361 2.96 -2.47 -19.74
CA GLY A 361 3.91 -2.78 -18.68
C GLY A 361 4.70 -1.56 -18.19
N LEU A 362 5.55 -1.79 -17.20
CA LEU A 362 6.46 -0.78 -16.64
C LEU A 362 7.75 -0.64 -17.46
N TYR A 363 8.14 -1.70 -18.16
CA TYR A 363 9.42 -1.82 -18.88
C TYR A 363 9.33 -1.40 -20.34
N ALA A 364 8.16 -0.95 -20.82
CA ALA A 364 8.09 -0.29 -22.11
C ALA A 364 9.05 0.91 -22.12
N ASN A 365 9.91 0.98 -23.14
CA ASN A 365 10.83 2.11 -23.35
C ASN A 365 10.09 3.37 -23.84
N ASP A 366 9.02 3.75 -23.14
CA ASP A 366 8.17 4.88 -23.46
C ASP A 366 7.96 5.81 -22.25
N TRP A 367 7.20 6.88 -22.45
CA TRP A 367 6.85 7.84 -21.39
C TRP A 367 5.42 7.64 -20.89
N SER A 368 4.75 6.56 -21.30
CA SER A 368 3.33 6.35 -21.07
C SER A 368 3.07 6.07 -19.58
N ALA A 369 3.84 5.14 -18.99
CA ALA A 369 3.74 4.79 -17.57
C ALA A 369 4.11 5.96 -16.66
N PHE A 370 5.23 6.63 -16.94
CA PHE A 370 5.64 7.83 -16.21
C PHE A 370 4.57 8.93 -16.28
N GLY A 371 4.05 9.19 -17.48
CA GLY A 371 3.01 10.18 -17.70
C GLY A 371 1.73 9.86 -16.93
N ALA A 372 1.32 8.58 -16.86
CA ALA A 372 0.17 8.15 -16.07
C ALA A 372 0.35 8.44 -14.57
N PHE A 373 1.52 8.12 -14.00
CA PHE A 373 1.81 8.36 -12.58
C PHE A 373 2.00 9.84 -12.21
N VAL A 374 2.29 10.71 -13.19
CA VAL A 374 2.26 12.18 -12.99
C VAL A 374 0.84 12.73 -13.17
N ALA A 375 0.12 12.24 -14.18
CA ALA A 375 -1.23 12.68 -14.51
C ALA A 375 -2.25 12.34 -13.43
N ALA A 376 -2.12 11.17 -12.79
CA ALA A 376 -3.00 10.72 -11.70
C ALA A 376 -3.07 11.72 -10.53
N PRO A 377 -1.96 12.04 -9.81
CA PRO A 377 -2.00 12.95 -8.67
C PRO A 377 -2.28 14.39 -9.10
N VAL A 378 -1.68 14.87 -10.20
CA VAL A 378 -1.88 16.25 -10.67
C VAL A 378 -3.31 16.47 -11.15
N GLY A 379 -3.82 15.54 -11.94
CA GLY A 379 -5.20 15.53 -12.40
C GLY A 379 -6.18 15.50 -11.25
N GLY A 380 -5.95 14.62 -10.27
CA GLY A 380 -6.83 14.54 -9.10
C GLY A 380 -6.91 15.86 -8.33
N LEU A 381 -5.77 16.52 -8.14
CA LEU A 381 -5.72 17.85 -7.53
C LEU A 381 -6.45 18.90 -8.36
N LEU A 382 -6.20 18.96 -9.67
CA LEU A 382 -6.84 19.93 -10.57
C LEU A 382 -8.36 19.78 -10.58
N TRP A 383 -8.87 18.55 -10.71
CA TRP A 383 -10.30 18.27 -10.65
C TRP A 383 -10.89 18.56 -9.28
N GLY A 384 -10.17 18.25 -8.19
CA GLY A 384 -10.59 18.58 -6.84
C GLY A 384 -10.70 20.10 -6.62
N PHE A 385 -9.71 20.88 -7.06
CA PHE A 385 -9.75 22.35 -6.99
C PHE A 385 -10.82 22.94 -7.90
N ALA A 386 -11.03 22.40 -9.10
CA ALA A 386 -12.10 22.81 -10.00
C ALA A 386 -13.49 22.53 -9.39
N ALA A 387 -13.68 21.37 -8.77
CA ALA A 387 -14.91 21.01 -8.06
C ALA A 387 -15.16 21.94 -6.87
N CYS A 388 -14.13 22.24 -6.09
CA CYS A 388 -14.19 23.20 -4.99
C CYS A 388 -14.58 24.60 -5.50
N GLY A 389 -13.95 25.06 -6.59
CA GLY A 389 -14.26 26.33 -7.24
C GLY A 389 -15.70 26.40 -7.76
N LEU A 390 -16.16 25.36 -8.44
CA LEU A 390 -17.54 25.25 -8.94
C LEU A 390 -18.56 25.26 -7.79
N ARG A 391 -18.28 24.53 -6.71
CA ARG A 391 -19.13 24.51 -5.52
C ARG A 391 -19.20 25.88 -4.85
N LEU A 392 -18.06 26.55 -4.65
CA LEU A 392 -18.01 27.90 -4.08
C LEU A 392 -18.72 28.92 -4.98
N ALA A 393 -18.55 28.84 -6.30
CA ALA A 393 -19.25 29.69 -7.25
C ALA A 393 -20.77 29.46 -7.22
N THR A 394 -21.20 28.20 -7.16
CA THR A 394 -22.63 27.86 -7.06
C THR A 394 -23.23 28.38 -5.75
N LEU A 395 -22.54 28.18 -4.63
CA LEU A 395 -22.97 28.71 -3.32
C LEU A 395 -23.01 30.24 -3.33
N TYR A 396 -22.07 30.90 -4.01
CA TYR A 396 -22.06 32.35 -4.15
C TYR A 396 -23.25 32.86 -4.98
N VAL A 397 -23.56 32.20 -6.10
CA VAL A 397 -24.71 32.53 -6.95
C VAL A 397 -26.01 32.31 -6.19
N VAL A 398 -26.16 31.18 -5.50
CA VAL A 398 -27.36 30.88 -4.70
C VAL A 398 -27.52 31.89 -3.55
N ALA A 399 -26.45 32.23 -2.84
CA ALA A 399 -26.49 33.25 -1.79
C ALA A 399 -26.90 34.62 -2.34
N ARG A 400 -26.39 35.01 -3.52
CA ARG A 400 -26.76 36.26 -4.20
C ARG A 400 -28.22 36.28 -4.68
N VAL A 401 -28.74 35.15 -5.15
CA VAL A 401 -30.13 35.03 -5.63
C VAL A 401 -31.12 34.95 -4.46
N GLN A 402 -30.77 34.27 -3.36
CA GLN A 402 -31.63 34.09 -2.19
C GLN A 402 -31.48 35.20 -1.14
N GLY A 403 -30.54 36.14 -1.31
CA GLY A 403 -30.31 37.24 -0.37
C GLY A 403 -29.69 36.82 0.98
N HIS A 404 -29.08 35.64 1.06
CA HIS A 404 -28.44 35.12 2.28
C HIS A 404 -26.94 35.46 2.29
N ARG A 405 -26.31 35.47 3.48
CA ARG A 405 -24.86 35.69 3.63
C ARG A 405 -24.09 34.48 3.08
N PHE A 406 -22.94 34.74 2.44
CA PHE A 406 -22.06 33.69 1.94
C PHE A 406 -21.23 33.10 3.10
N ASP A 407 -21.72 32.01 3.68
CA ASP A 407 -21.10 31.39 4.88
C ASP A 407 -20.14 30.23 4.50
N ALA A 408 -19.91 29.98 3.21
CA ALA A 408 -19.15 28.81 2.73
C ALA A 408 -17.65 28.87 3.02
N LEU A 409 -17.11 30.06 3.31
CA LEU A 409 -15.74 30.31 3.75
C LEU A 409 -15.64 30.70 5.22
N ASP A 410 -16.73 30.61 5.98
CA ASP A 410 -16.62 30.80 7.42
C ASP A 410 -15.98 29.57 8.06
N ARG A 411 -15.02 29.81 8.96
CA ARG A 411 -14.39 28.72 9.72
C ARG A 411 -15.49 28.01 10.51
N PRO A 412 -15.58 26.67 10.45
CA PRO A 412 -16.50 25.96 11.32
C PRO A 412 -16.19 26.32 12.77
N ILE A 413 -17.23 26.68 13.53
CA ILE A 413 -17.12 26.93 14.97
C ILE A 413 -16.56 25.63 15.59
N PRO A 414 -15.45 25.67 16.36
CA PRO A 414 -14.95 24.47 17.02
C PRO A 414 -16.07 23.92 17.90
N HIS A 415 -16.43 22.64 17.73
CA HIS A 415 -17.35 22.01 18.68
C HIS A 415 -16.70 22.08 20.07
N PRO A 416 -17.33 22.75 21.07
CA PRO A 416 -16.70 23.02 22.36
C PRO A 416 -16.30 21.76 23.14
N GLY A 417 -16.88 20.59 22.82
CA GLY A 417 -16.51 19.32 23.46
C GLY A 417 -15.09 18.87 23.16
N TYR A 418 -14.51 19.19 21.99
CA TYR A 418 -13.23 18.62 21.56
C TYR A 418 -12.01 19.36 22.13
N ALA A 419 -12.09 20.67 22.35
CA ALA A 419 -10.98 21.44 22.92
C ALA A 419 -10.88 21.23 24.44
N GLN A 420 -12.02 21.17 25.14
CA GLN A 420 -12.07 20.86 26.56
C GLN A 420 -11.67 19.42 26.86
N GLU A 421 -12.11 18.41 26.08
CA GLU A 421 -11.67 17.03 26.28
C GLU A 421 -10.16 16.82 26.03
N VAL A 422 -9.53 17.62 25.17
CA VAL A 422 -8.09 17.55 24.92
C VAL A 422 -7.30 18.24 26.03
N GLU A 423 -7.73 19.43 26.49
CA GLU A 423 -7.12 20.10 27.66
C GLU A 423 -7.30 19.29 28.94
N ASP A 424 -8.49 18.73 29.19
CA ASP A 424 -8.79 17.90 30.36
C ASP A 424 -8.00 16.58 30.33
N ARG A 425 -7.79 15.98 29.14
CA ARG A 425 -6.96 14.76 28.99
C ARG A 425 -5.46 15.03 29.01
N GLU A 426 -5.00 16.18 28.53
CA GLU A 426 -3.60 16.61 28.73
C GLU A 426 -3.34 16.87 30.22
N ALA A 427 -4.30 17.47 30.93
CA ALA A 427 -4.24 17.61 32.38
C ALA A 427 -4.25 16.25 33.11
N GLU A 428 -5.09 15.29 32.72
CA GLU A 428 -5.09 13.92 33.27
C GLU A 428 -3.77 13.19 33.00
N ARG A 429 -3.19 13.26 31.80
CA ARG A 429 -1.89 12.64 31.50
C ARG A 429 -0.74 13.26 32.27
N VAL A 430 -0.78 14.59 32.51
CA VAL A 430 0.22 15.27 33.34
C VAL A 430 0.06 14.86 34.82
N LEU A 431 -1.16 14.66 35.30
CA LEU A 431 -1.44 14.17 36.65
C LEU A 431 -1.00 12.70 36.84
N GLU A 432 -1.31 11.80 35.91
CA GLU A 432 -0.81 10.42 35.93
C GLU A 432 0.72 10.36 35.88
N HIS A 433 1.36 11.24 35.09
CA HIS A 433 2.82 11.34 35.04
C HIS A 433 3.42 11.82 36.37
N THR A 434 2.73 12.71 37.10
CA THR A 434 3.16 13.18 38.42
C THR A 434 3.03 12.07 39.47
N ASP A 435 1.96 11.26 39.40
CA ASP A 435 1.73 10.14 40.30
C ASP A 435 2.66 8.94 40.04
N GLU A 436 3.03 8.66 38.79
CA GLU A 436 4.04 7.63 38.46
C GLU A 436 5.44 8.03 38.95
N VAL A 437 5.82 9.31 38.81
CA VAL A 437 7.09 9.82 39.34
C VAL A 437 7.09 9.83 40.88
N ALA A 438 5.95 10.12 41.51
CA ALA A 438 5.80 10.03 42.96
C ALA A 438 5.88 8.59 43.50
N LYS A 439 5.36 7.61 42.75
CA LYS A 439 5.46 6.17 43.09
C LYS A 439 6.85 5.58 42.85
N ALA A 440 7.57 6.05 41.83
CA ALA A 440 8.95 5.64 41.55
C ALA A 440 9.96 6.13 42.60
N GLY A 441 9.62 7.18 43.38
CA GLY A 441 10.48 7.75 44.42
C GLY A 441 10.45 7.06 45.80
N LYS A 442 9.69 5.97 45.97
CA LYS A 442 9.55 5.26 47.26
C LYS A 442 9.67 3.74 47.13
N PHE A 443 10.76 3.27 46.55
CA PHE A 443 11.28 1.93 46.82
C PHE A 443 12.81 1.99 46.81
N PHE A 444 13.37 2.22 47.99
CA PHE A 444 14.69 1.70 48.37
C PHE A 444 14.48 0.35 49.05
#